data_AF-A0ABC8S9N9-F1
#
_entry.id   AF-A0ABC8S9N9-F1
#
_cell.length_a   1.000
_cell.length_b   1.000
_cell.length_c   1.000
_cell.angle_alpha   90.00
_cell.angle_beta   90.00
_cell.angle_gamma   90.00
#
_symmetry.space_group_name_H-M   'P 1'
#
loop_
_entity.id
_entity.type
_entity.pdbx_description
1 polymer ?
#
loop_
_entity_poly.entity_id
_entity_poly.type
_entity_poly.pdbx_seq_one_letter_code
_entity_poly.pdbx_strand_id
1 'polypeptide(L)'
;MGWGFLSPTINLSPLDCLIAQYTHKWYFITHSTKPTYTVSSHSSMEALFVNQSPSRLKLSQKHTTTRTPSLLSLSSQLHLLHKPSYPTSLSVSATIENQQAPPPLQFQDYDEDESYGEVNRIIGSRALENGTGMEYLIEWKDDHAPTWVPSNYIAKDVVAEYETPWWTAAKKADDSALKQIIEADDGRDIDAVDEDGRTALLFVVGLGSEPCAKLLAEAGANINHRDNTGGLTALHMAAGYVKPGVAKLLIDVGADPEAEDDRGRTPLDLAREILKATPKGNPMQFARRLGLENVIRVLEEAIFEYAEVQEILEKRGKGEKVEYLVKWKDGEDNEWVKMGLIGEDLVRDFEAGLEYAVAECVVGRRTGDDGMNEYLVKWTDIEEATWEPEENVDSDLIEEFEKAQMRVESKAVMEAQLSGGGP
;
A
#
# COMPACT_ATOMS: atom_id res chain seq x y z
N MET A 1 -52.01 36.78 33.08
CA MET A 1 -51.47 36.11 34.28
C MET A 1 -50.22 35.37 33.81
N GLY A 2 -48.99 35.61 34.25
CA GLY A 2 -48.48 36.53 35.27
C GLY A 2 -47.54 35.79 36.23
N TRP A 3 -46.31 36.30 36.41
CA TRP A 3 -45.26 35.82 37.35
C TRP A 3 -44.61 34.47 36.97
N GLY A 4 -43.30 34.23 37.18
CA GLY A 4 -42.24 35.11 37.68
C GLY A 4 -40.83 34.47 37.58
N PHE A 5 -39.78 35.28 37.77
CA PHE A 5 -38.37 34.84 37.86
C PHE A 5 -38.10 34.02 39.14
N LEU A 6 -37.12 33.10 39.10
CA LEU A 6 -35.93 33.10 39.97
C LEU A 6 -35.02 31.87 39.72
N SER A 7 -33.71 32.08 39.76
CA SER A 7 -32.70 31.01 39.88
C SER A 7 -32.69 30.40 41.31
N PRO A 8 -31.98 29.28 41.50
CA PRO A 8 -30.88 29.38 42.46
C PRO A 8 -29.54 28.86 41.93
N THR A 9 -28.48 29.28 42.61
CA THR A 9 -27.07 29.01 42.32
C THR A 9 -26.53 27.96 43.31
N ILE A 10 -25.27 27.52 43.09
CA ILE A 10 -24.27 27.07 44.09
C ILE A 10 -23.84 25.58 44.09
N ASN A 11 -22.54 25.43 43.72
CA ASN A 11 -21.47 24.50 44.11
C ASN A 11 -21.28 23.07 43.55
N LEU A 12 -20.01 22.89 43.17
CA LEU A 12 -19.28 21.67 42.81
C LEU A 12 -18.65 21.01 44.05
N SER A 13 -18.36 19.71 44.00
CA SER A 13 -16.97 19.21 43.88
C SER A 13 -16.89 17.66 43.83
N PRO A 14 -15.87 17.07 43.19
CA PRO A 14 -15.66 15.62 43.07
C PRO A 14 -14.38 15.09 43.78
N LEU A 15 -14.34 13.78 44.07
CA LEU A 15 -13.16 12.96 44.41
C LEU A 15 -13.46 11.51 43.92
N ASP A 16 -12.73 10.98 42.92
CA ASP A 16 -11.51 10.13 43.02
C ASP A 16 -11.81 8.64 43.35
N CYS A 17 -11.12 7.58 42.88
CA CYS A 17 -9.77 7.34 42.31
C CYS A 17 -9.84 6.04 41.42
N LEU A 18 -8.95 5.63 40.50
CA LEU A 18 -7.73 6.18 39.84
C LEU A 18 -7.28 5.18 38.70
N ILE A 19 -6.11 5.43 38.10
CA ILE A 19 -5.24 4.53 37.27
C ILE A 19 -5.74 4.30 35.83
N ALA A 20 -4.97 4.55 34.74
CA ALA A 20 -3.63 5.15 34.57
C ALA A 20 -3.64 6.18 33.41
N GLN A 21 -2.84 7.26 33.43
CA GLN A 21 -1.45 7.41 32.95
C GLN A 21 -1.27 7.04 31.45
N TYR A 22 -0.93 7.97 30.54
CA TYR A 22 -0.05 9.14 30.71
C TYR A 22 -0.69 10.55 30.52
N THR A 23 -0.04 11.55 31.13
CA THR A 23 -0.20 13.02 30.97
C THR A 23 0.80 13.53 29.90
N HIS A 24 0.67 14.66 29.17
CA HIS A 24 0.69 16.11 29.48
C HIS A 24 0.29 16.90 28.18
N LYS A 25 -0.51 17.98 28.13
CA LYS A 25 -0.30 19.45 28.39
C LYS A 25 0.73 20.22 27.49
N TRP A 26 0.24 21.10 26.58
CA TRP A 26 0.59 22.55 26.33
C TRP A 26 2.07 23.04 26.08
N TYR A 27 2.44 24.22 25.51
CA TYR A 27 1.77 25.26 24.63
C TYR A 27 2.74 26.22 23.82
N PHE A 28 2.19 27.29 23.19
CA PHE A 28 2.77 28.33 22.26
C PHE A 28 3.62 29.52 22.82
N ILE A 29 4.21 30.32 21.90
CA ILE A 29 4.55 31.76 22.05
C ILE A 29 3.70 32.69 21.16
N THR A 30 3.50 33.95 21.59
CA THR A 30 2.89 35.05 20.79
C THR A 30 3.52 36.42 21.11
N HIS A 31 3.32 37.41 20.24
CA HIS A 31 3.61 38.83 20.52
C HIS A 31 2.31 39.67 20.57
N SER A 32 1.65 39.75 21.75
CA SER A 32 1.06 40.99 22.29
C SER A 32 0.40 40.79 23.67
N THR A 33 0.99 41.37 24.71
CA THR A 33 0.33 41.82 25.96
C THR A 33 -0.62 40.87 26.73
N LYS A 34 -0.03 39.94 27.51
CA LYS A 34 -0.51 39.30 28.77
C LYS A 34 -1.69 38.28 28.72
N PRO A 35 -1.73 37.28 29.65
CA PRO A 35 -0.69 36.76 30.55
C PRO A 35 -0.45 35.23 30.51
N THR A 36 0.82 34.84 30.71
CA THR A 36 1.36 33.58 31.29
C THR A 36 0.52 32.28 31.32
N TYR A 37 0.97 31.24 30.60
CA TYR A 37 0.95 29.84 31.07
C TYR A 37 2.12 29.04 30.43
N THR A 38 2.82 28.27 31.27
CA THR A 38 3.93 27.36 30.92
C THR A 38 3.43 25.99 30.45
N VAL A 39 4.19 25.30 29.57
CA VAL A 39 4.65 23.88 29.64
C VAL A 39 5.47 23.58 28.36
N SER A 40 6.53 22.78 28.48
CA SER A 40 7.30 22.20 27.37
C SER A 40 7.10 20.68 27.20
N SER A 41 7.31 20.17 25.99
CA SER A 41 8.09 18.95 25.66
C SER A 41 7.99 18.64 24.16
N HIS A 42 9.01 17.97 23.59
CA HIS A 42 9.16 17.73 22.15
C HIS A 42 7.92 17.15 21.45
N SER A 43 7.56 17.73 20.31
CA SER A 43 6.61 17.16 19.34
C SER A 43 7.38 16.70 18.10
N SER A 44 7.04 15.52 17.57
CA SER A 44 7.60 15.02 16.31
C SER A 44 6.90 15.73 15.15
N MET A 45 7.66 16.28 14.19
CA MET A 45 7.13 17.12 13.10
C MET A 45 6.48 16.30 11.99
N GLU A 46 5.50 15.45 12.32
CA GLU A 46 4.95 14.44 11.39
C GLU A 46 3.75 14.94 10.58
N ALA A 47 3.74 14.59 9.30
CA ALA A 47 2.57 14.67 8.42
C ALA A 47 2.41 13.35 7.64
N LEU A 48 1.17 13.01 7.26
CA LEU A 48 0.89 11.86 6.40
C LEU A 48 1.25 12.19 4.95
N PHE A 49 2.25 11.49 4.43
CA PHE A 49 2.75 11.57 3.08
C PHE A 49 2.24 10.41 2.21
N VAL A 50 2.19 10.63 0.88
CA VAL A 50 1.80 9.63 -0.11
C VAL A 50 3.06 9.05 -0.73
N ASN A 51 3.50 7.87 -0.29
CA ASN A 51 4.64 7.21 -0.92
C ASN A 51 4.13 6.22 -1.97
N GLN A 52 4.45 6.46 -3.25
CA GLN A 52 4.40 5.38 -4.23
C GLN A 52 5.42 4.33 -3.81
N SER A 53 4.93 3.15 -3.43
CA SER A 53 5.73 2.11 -2.77
C SER A 53 7.08 1.88 -3.45
N PRO A 54 8.22 2.16 -2.78
CA PRO A 54 9.55 2.02 -3.37
C PRO A 54 9.92 0.54 -3.54
N SER A 55 9.44 -0.03 -4.64
CA SER A 55 9.80 -1.33 -5.16
C SER A 55 11.26 -1.36 -5.64
N ARG A 56 12.23 -1.27 -4.70
CA ARG A 56 13.62 -1.79 -4.79
C ARG A 56 14.46 -1.44 -3.54
N LEU A 57 14.63 -2.42 -2.67
CA LEU A 57 15.99 -2.69 -2.21
C LEU A 57 16.79 -3.21 -3.40
N LYS A 58 17.76 -2.42 -3.90
CA LYS A 58 18.70 -2.83 -4.95
C LYS A 58 19.64 -3.91 -4.42
N LEU A 59 19.20 -5.18 -4.45
CA LEU A 59 20.10 -6.32 -4.29
C LEU A 59 21.11 -6.34 -5.44
N SER A 60 22.34 -5.94 -5.12
CA SER A 60 23.46 -5.92 -6.06
C SER A 60 23.79 -7.33 -6.54
N GLN A 61 23.35 -7.66 -7.76
CA GLN A 61 23.76 -8.89 -8.44
C GLN A 61 25.26 -8.84 -8.72
N LYS A 62 26.05 -9.53 -7.89
CA LYS A 62 27.46 -9.82 -8.18
C LYS A 62 27.54 -10.78 -9.37
N HIS A 63 27.64 -10.22 -10.57
CA HIS A 63 28.04 -10.98 -11.76
C HIS A 63 29.41 -11.63 -11.50
N THR A 64 29.42 -12.96 -11.37
CA THR A 64 30.64 -13.76 -11.49
C THR A 64 30.75 -14.26 -12.92
N THR A 65 31.68 -13.66 -13.67
CA THR A 65 31.90 -13.95 -15.08
C THR A 65 32.53 -15.33 -15.25
N THR A 66 31.86 -16.25 -15.95
CA THR A 66 32.52 -17.46 -16.46
C THR A 66 32.18 -17.65 -17.94
N ARG A 67 33.21 -17.95 -18.74
CA ARG A 67 33.19 -17.87 -20.21
C ARG A 67 32.36 -18.97 -20.88
N THR A 68 31.72 -18.60 -21.98
CA THR A 68 31.31 -19.49 -23.07
C THR A 68 32.50 -20.27 -23.66
N PRO A 69 32.23 -21.39 -24.34
CA PRO A 69 32.36 -21.30 -25.80
C PRO A 69 31.09 -21.70 -26.56
N SER A 70 31.16 -21.53 -27.88
CA SER A 70 30.06 -21.33 -28.82
C SER A 70 29.52 -22.59 -29.50
N LEU A 71 28.20 -22.56 -29.74
CA LEU A 71 27.50 -22.96 -30.97
C LEU A 71 27.74 -24.35 -31.58
N LEU A 72 26.67 -25.15 -31.65
CA LEU A 72 26.19 -25.71 -32.91
C LEU A 72 24.67 -25.54 -33.00
N SER A 73 24.18 -25.27 -34.21
CA SER A 73 22.78 -24.97 -34.52
C SER A 73 21.98 -26.24 -34.85
N LEU A 74 20.71 -26.28 -34.46
CA LEU A 74 19.66 -27.00 -35.17
C LEU A 74 18.35 -26.21 -35.09
N SER A 75 17.74 -25.98 -36.24
CA SER A 75 16.55 -25.15 -36.43
C SER A 75 15.28 -25.99 -36.49
N SER A 76 14.25 -25.59 -35.76
CA SER A 76 12.87 -26.08 -35.93
C SER A 76 11.92 -24.89 -36.09
N GLN A 77 11.04 -24.96 -37.08
CA GLN A 77 10.19 -23.85 -37.51
C GLN A 77 8.87 -23.84 -36.74
N LEU A 78 8.43 -22.66 -36.29
CA LEU A 78 7.05 -22.42 -35.86
C LEU A 78 6.18 -22.14 -37.10
N HIS A 79 5.06 -22.85 -37.23
CA HIS A 79 3.97 -22.48 -38.14
C HIS A 79 2.80 -21.90 -37.35
N LEU A 80 2.47 -20.63 -37.60
CA LEU A 80 1.24 -20.01 -37.11
C LEU A 80 0.03 -20.58 -37.88
N LEU A 81 -1.05 -20.92 -37.16
CA LEU A 81 -2.36 -21.17 -37.76
C LEU A 81 -3.25 -19.91 -37.72
N HIS A 82 -4.02 -19.74 -38.79
CA HIS A 82 -4.76 -18.53 -39.12
C HIS A 82 -6.23 -18.63 -38.68
N LYS A 83 -6.80 -17.54 -38.15
CA LYS A 83 -8.26 -17.44 -37.91
C LYS A 83 -8.99 -17.06 -39.21
N PRO A 84 -10.17 -17.63 -39.53
CA PRO A 84 -11.07 -17.08 -40.54
C PRO A 84 -12.14 -16.17 -39.93
N SER A 85 -12.42 -15.05 -40.60
CA SER A 85 -13.51 -14.12 -40.31
C SER A 85 -14.59 -14.19 -41.40
N TYR A 86 -15.86 -14.01 -41.03
CA TYR A 86 -17.00 -13.95 -41.96
C TYR A 86 -17.68 -12.57 -41.94
N PRO A 87 -18.12 -12.06 -43.10
CA PRO A 87 -19.22 -11.11 -43.16
C PRO A 87 -20.34 -11.52 -44.15
N THR A 88 -21.52 -10.94 -43.94
CA THR A 88 -22.79 -11.29 -44.60
C THR A 88 -23.20 -10.29 -45.69
N SER A 89 -24.06 -10.72 -46.64
CA SER A 89 -25.07 -9.92 -47.39
C SER A 89 -24.78 -9.35 -48.82
N LEU A 90 -25.48 -9.94 -49.82
CA LEU A 90 -26.22 -9.34 -50.97
C LEU A 90 -25.61 -8.15 -51.76
N SER A 91 -25.44 -8.17 -53.09
CA SER A 91 -26.54 -8.29 -54.09
C SER A 91 -26.09 -8.31 -55.58
N VAL A 92 -27.02 -8.78 -56.43
CA VAL A 92 -27.14 -8.90 -57.91
C VAL A 92 -26.32 -7.99 -58.85
N SER A 93 -25.66 -8.60 -59.86
CA SER A 93 -25.89 -8.33 -61.30
C SER A 93 -25.23 -9.36 -62.23
N ALA A 94 -25.84 -9.63 -63.38
CA ALA A 94 -25.49 -10.75 -64.26
C ALA A 94 -24.65 -10.34 -65.48
N THR A 95 -23.76 -11.24 -65.92
CA THR A 95 -23.43 -11.37 -67.34
C THR A 95 -23.07 -12.82 -67.64
N ILE A 96 -23.69 -13.41 -68.66
CA ILE A 96 -23.39 -14.76 -69.14
C ILE A 96 -22.49 -14.62 -70.36
N GLU A 97 -21.27 -15.15 -70.31
CA GLU A 97 -20.69 -15.82 -71.47
C GLU A 97 -19.70 -16.90 -71.05
N ASN A 98 -19.40 -17.81 -71.97
CA ASN A 98 -19.20 -19.23 -71.68
C ASN A 98 -17.81 -19.73 -72.11
N GLN A 99 -17.39 -20.87 -71.57
CA GLN A 99 -16.29 -21.74 -72.04
C GLN A 99 -14.84 -21.25 -71.77
N GLN A 100 -14.28 -21.65 -70.62
CA GLN A 100 -13.46 -22.87 -70.60
C GLN A 100 -13.32 -23.40 -69.17
N ALA A 101 -13.63 -24.70 -68.98
CA ALA A 101 -13.51 -25.30 -67.66
C ALA A 101 -12.03 -25.46 -67.28
N PRO A 102 -11.58 -24.95 -66.10
CA PRO A 102 -10.31 -25.41 -65.55
C PRO A 102 -10.40 -26.92 -65.26
N PRO A 103 -9.27 -27.65 -65.21
CA PRO A 103 -9.28 -29.04 -64.78
C PRO A 103 -9.94 -29.13 -63.39
N PRO A 104 -10.67 -30.21 -63.07
CA PRO A 104 -11.18 -30.39 -61.73
C PRO A 104 -10.00 -30.33 -60.77
N LEU A 105 -10.00 -29.34 -59.88
CA LEU A 105 -9.11 -29.35 -58.73
C LEU A 105 -9.37 -30.67 -58.03
N GLN A 106 -8.35 -31.52 -57.97
CA GLN A 106 -8.40 -32.69 -57.12
C GLN A 106 -8.63 -32.15 -55.72
N PHE A 107 -9.83 -32.41 -55.17
CA PHE A 107 -9.95 -32.51 -53.74
C PHE A 107 -8.91 -33.56 -53.35
N GLN A 108 -7.84 -33.12 -52.70
CA GLN A 108 -7.11 -34.03 -51.87
C GLN A 108 -8.11 -34.44 -50.81
N ASP A 109 -8.48 -35.71 -50.82
CA ASP A 109 -9.16 -36.32 -49.69
C ASP A 109 -8.28 -36.00 -48.47
N TYR A 110 -8.79 -35.16 -47.58
CA TYR A 110 -8.21 -35.03 -46.26
C TYR A 110 -8.51 -36.37 -45.59
N ASP A 111 -7.47 -37.16 -45.31
CA ASP A 111 -7.64 -38.43 -44.62
C ASP A 111 -8.42 -38.18 -43.32
N GLU A 112 -9.67 -38.68 -43.25
CA GLU A 112 -10.58 -38.55 -42.10
C GLU A 112 -10.10 -39.37 -40.87
N ASP A 113 -8.88 -39.92 -40.96
CA ASP A 113 -8.21 -40.81 -40.02
C ASP A 113 -7.22 -40.07 -39.09
N GLU A 114 -7.42 -38.78 -38.82
CA GLU A 114 -6.90 -38.15 -37.59
C GLU A 114 -7.66 -38.75 -36.37
N SER A 115 -7.31 -39.99 -36.04
CA SER A 115 -7.76 -40.70 -34.84
C SER A 115 -7.19 -39.99 -33.61
N TYR A 116 -7.90 -38.98 -33.12
CA TYR A 116 -7.63 -38.34 -31.83
C TYR A 116 -7.42 -39.42 -30.76
N GLY A 117 -6.21 -39.49 -30.22
CA GLY A 117 -5.80 -40.52 -29.27
C GLY A 117 -6.74 -40.59 -28.06
N GLU A 118 -6.95 -41.78 -27.52
CA GLU A 118 -7.77 -41.90 -26.32
C GLU A 118 -7.04 -41.28 -25.12
N VAL A 119 -7.65 -40.26 -24.49
CA VAL A 119 -7.16 -39.65 -23.26
C VAL A 119 -7.11 -40.70 -22.14
N ASN A 120 -5.95 -40.89 -21.49
CA ASN A 120 -5.83 -41.75 -20.31
C ASN A 120 -6.14 -40.96 -19.04
N ARG A 121 -5.40 -39.87 -18.79
CA ARG A 121 -5.67 -38.89 -17.73
C ARG A 121 -4.96 -37.57 -18.01
N ILE A 122 -5.40 -36.53 -17.30
CA ILE A 122 -4.67 -35.26 -17.18
C ILE A 122 -3.52 -35.46 -16.17
N ILE A 123 -2.34 -34.95 -16.50
CA ILE A 123 -1.11 -35.02 -15.66
C ILE A 123 -0.47 -33.62 -15.45
N GLY A 124 -1.24 -32.57 -15.67
CA GLY A 124 -0.85 -31.19 -15.39
C GLY A 124 -1.80 -30.18 -16.05
N SER A 125 -1.76 -28.95 -15.58
CA SER A 125 -2.53 -27.83 -16.15
C SER A 125 -1.69 -26.56 -16.25
N ARG A 126 -2.14 -25.61 -17.07
CA ARG A 126 -1.63 -24.23 -17.10
C ARG A 126 -2.69 -23.25 -17.60
N ALA A 127 -2.73 -22.07 -17.02
CA ALA A 127 -3.47 -20.95 -17.58
C ALA A 127 -2.81 -20.46 -18.87
N LEU A 128 -3.61 -20.04 -19.85
CA LEU A 128 -3.12 -19.35 -21.05
C LEU A 128 -2.66 -17.93 -20.68
N GLU A 129 -1.56 -17.46 -21.28
CA GLU A 129 -0.95 -16.13 -21.02
C GLU A 129 -1.93 -14.94 -21.20
N ASN A 130 -3.00 -15.13 -21.97
CA ASN A 130 -4.02 -14.14 -22.25
C ASN A 130 -5.25 -14.21 -21.30
N GLY A 131 -5.23 -15.10 -20.30
CA GLY A 131 -6.33 -15.32 -19.36
C GLY A 131 -7.60 -15.94 -19.97
N THR A 132 -7.61 -16.38 -21.23
CA THR A 132 -8.85 -16.82 -21.92
C THR A 132 -9.23 -18.28 -21.71
N GLY A 133 -8.47 -19.03 -20.89
CA GLY A 133 -8.76 -20.43 -20.60
C GLY A 133 -7.55 -21.22 -20.12
N MET A 134 -7.74 -22.55 -20.05
CA MET A 134 -6.76 -23.52 -19.55
C MET A 134 -6.27 -24.44 -20.67
N GLU A 135 -5.00 -24.85 -20.59
CA GLU A 135 -4.46 -26.01 -21.28
C GLU A 135 -4.14 -27.12 -20.27
N TYR A 136 -4.22 -28.36 -20.72
CA TYR A 136 -3.94 -29.54 -19.91
C TYR A 136 -2.90 -30.43 -20.57
N LEU A 137 -1.99 -30.98 -19.77
CA LEU A 137 -1.02 -31.97 -20.22
C LEU A 137 -1.69 -33.34 -20.18
N ILE A 138 -1.88 -33.94 -21.36
CA ILE A 138 -2.57 -35.21 -21.53
C ILE A 138 -1.57 -36.36 -21.57
N GLU A 139 -1.77 -37.38 -20.73
CA GLU A 139 -1.22 -38.71 -20.96
C GLU A 139 -2.20 -39.49 -21.84
N TRP A 140 -1.73 -40.00 -22.98
CA TRP A 140 -2.52 -40.77 -23.94
C TRP A 140 -2.45 -42.27 -23.65
N LYS A 141 -3.46 -43.04 -24.08
CA LYS A 141 -3.48 -44.51 -23.92
C LYS A 141 -2.64 -45.27 -24.95
N ASP A 142 -2.28 -44.62 -26.05
CA ASP A 142 -1.76 -45.23 -27.28
C ASP A 142 -0.26 -44.99 -27.50
N ASP A 143 0.52 -45.04 -26.41
CA ASP A 143 1.99 -44.87 -26.35
C ASP A 143 2.53 -43.52 -26.91
N HIS A 144 1.67 -42.57 -27.29
CA HIS A 144 2.09 -41.22 -27.65
C HIS A 144 2.68 -40.46 -26.44
N ALA A 145 3.70 -39.65 -26.71
CA ALA A 145 4.29 -38.76 -25.70
C ALA A 145 3.24 -37.76 -25.17
N PRO A 146 3.28 -37.39 -23.87
CA PRO A 146 2.32 -36.42 -23.34
C PRO A 146 2.37 -35.06 -24.03
N THR A 147 1.21 -34.49 -24.32
CA THR A 147 1.08 -33.20 -25.05
C THR A 147 0.13 -32.24 -24.37
N TRP A 148 0.44 -30.95 -24.46
CA TRP A 148 -0.46 -29.87 -24.05
C TRP A 148 -1.61 -29.74 -25.04
N VAL A 149 -2.84 -29.79 -24.53
CA VAL A 149 -4.08 -29.69 -25.30
C VAL A 149 -4.99 -28.63 -24.66
N PRO A 150 -5.53 -27.66 -25.41
CA PRO A 150 -6.46 -26.67 -24.87
C PRO A 150 -7.78 -27.30 -24.41
N SER A 151 -8.39 -26.75 -23.35
CA SER A 151 -9.56 -27.31 -22.68
C SER A 151 -10.75 -27.64 -23.60
N ASN A 152 -10.92 -26.89 -24.70
CA ASN A 152 -12.01 -27.06 -25.65
C ASN A 152 -11.85 -28.28 -26.59
N TYR A 153 -10.70 -28.96 -26.57
CA TYR A 153 -10.45 -30.21 -27.32
C TYR A 153 -10.56 -31.47 -26.43
N ILE A 154 -10.76 -31.31 -25.12
CA ILE A 154 -10.85 -32.42 -24.16
C ILE A 154 -12.32 -32.59 -23.74
N ALA A 155 -12.72 -33.83 -23.45
CA ALA A 155 -14.07 -34.12 -22.98
C ALA A 155 -14.33 -33.44 -21.61
N LYS A 156 -15.51 -32.81 -21.47
CA LYS A 156 -15.83 -31.93 -20.33
C LYS A 156 -15.88 -32.67 -18.99
N ASP A 157 -16.25 -33.95 -19.02
CA ASP A 157 -16.22 -34.86 -17.89
C ASP A 157 -14.80 -35.14 -17.40
N VAL A 158 -13.86 -35.43 -18.31
CA VAL A 158 -12.44 -35.63 -17.96
C VAL A 158 -11.82 -34.37 -17.34
N VAL A 159 -12.09 -33.20 -17.92
CA VAL A 159 -11.66 -31.91 -17.32
C VAL A 159 -12.33 -31.69 -15.97
N ALA A 160 -13.62 -31.99 -15.83
CA ALA A 160 -14.34 -31.83 -14.56
C ALA A 160 -13.85 -32.79 -13.47
N GLU A 161 -13.49 -34.04 -13.79
CA GLU A 161 -12.91 -34.98 -12.82
C GLU A 161 -11.57 -34.45 -12.26
N TYR A 162 -10.74 -33.84 -13.10
CA TYR A 162 -9.50 -33.19 -12.68
C TYR A 162 -9.76 -31.90 -11.89
N GLU A 163 -10.62 -30.99 -12.37
CA GLU A 163 -10.81 -29.66 -11.80
C GLU A 163 -11.75 -29.60 -10.57
N THR A 164 -12.73 -30.50 -10.47
CA THR A 164 -13.75 -30.42 -9.41
C THR A 164 -13.18 -30.48 -7.98
N PRO A 165 -12.18 -31.33 -7.65
CA PRO A 165 -11.56 -31.33 -6.33
C PRO A 165 -10.96 -29.97 -5.94
N TRP A 166 -10.21 -29.35 -6.87
CA TRP A 166 -9.58 -28.04 -6.69
C TRP A 166 -10.60 -26.94 -6.40
N TRP A 167 -11.59 -26.76 -7.29
CA TRP A 167 -12.63 -25.75 -7.10
C TRP A 167 -13.53 -26.04 -5.90
N THR A 168 -13.73 -27.30 -5.54
CA THR A 168 -14.50 -27.67 -4.33
C THR A 168 -13.75 -27.28 -3.06
N ALA A 169 -12.43 -27.50 -3.02
CA ALA A 169 -11.59 -27.09 -1.88
C ALA A 169 -11.54 -25.57 -1.76
N ALA A 170 -11.27 -24.85 -2.86
CA ALA A 170 -11.25 -23.39 -2.88
C ALA A 170 -12.59 -22.76 -2.50
N LYS A 171 -13.72 -23.23 -3.07
CA LYS A 171 -15.08 -22.69 -2.78
C LYS A 171 -15.61 -23.05 -1.38
N LYS A 172 -14.97 -23.99 -0.68
CA LYS A 172 -15.24 -24.30 0.74
C LYS A 172 -14.23 -23.67 1.71
N ALA A 173 -13.14 -23.10 1.19
CA ALA A 173 -11.96 -22.74 1.96
C ALA A 173 -11.43 -23.89 2.84
N ASP A 174 -11.33 -25.08 2.24
CA ASP A 174 -10.78 -26.30 2.87
C ASP A 174 -9.26 -26.31 2.71
N ASP A 175 -8.54 -25.90 3.76
CA ASP A 175 -7.08 -25.79 3.79
C ASP A 175 -6.40 -27.17 3.71
N SER A 176 -6.99 -28.20 4.32
CA SER A 176 -6.46 -29.55 4.27
C SER A 176 -6.59 -30.15 2.86
N ALA A 177 -7.69 -29.92 2.17
CA ALA A 177 -7.89 -30.41 0.80
C ALA A 177 -7.01 -29.65 -0.20
N LEU A 178 -6.92 -28.32 -0.11
CA LEU A 178 -5.99 -27.53 -0.93
C LEU A 178 -4.55 -27.98 -0.71
N LYS A 179 -4.14 -28.19 0.54
CA LYS A 179 -2.79 -28.68 0.86
C LYS A 179 -2.48 -30.01 0.19
N GLN A 180 -3.37 -30.99 0.32
CA GLN A 180 -3.18 -32.32 -0.27
C GLN A 180 -3.08 -32.28 -1.79
N ILE A 181 -3.82 -31.38 -2.45
CA ILE A 181 -3.76 -31.22 -3.91
C ILE A 181 -2.42 -30.59 -4.33
N ILE A 182 -1.97 -29.53 -3.65
CA ILE A 182 -0.68 -28.87 -3.96
C ILE A 182 0.52 -29.79 -3.68
N GLU A 183 0.45 -30.61 -2.63
CA GLU A 183 1.50 -31.60 -2.29
C GLU A 183 1.48 -32.86 -3.19
N ALA A 184 0.51 -33.02 -4.10
CA ALA A 184 0.33 -34.24 -4.90
C ALA A 184 1.29 -34.40 -6.10
N ASP A 185 2.04 -33.35 -6.46
CA ASP A 185 2.94 -33.30 -7.64
C ASP A 185 2.24 -33.73 -8.96
N ASP A 186 0.97 -33.34 -9.12
CA ASP A 186 0.12 -33.66 -10.29
C ASP A 186 0.26 -32.66 -11.45
N GLY A 187 1.31 -31.82 -11.42
CA GLY A 187 1.58 -30.79 -12.42
C GLY A 187 0.53 -29.67 -12.51
N ARG A 188 -0.33 -29.52 -11.49
CA ARG A 188 -1.40 -28.53 -11.49
C ARG A 188 -0.89 -27.10 -11.37
N ASP A 189 -1.51 -26.21 -12.15
CA ASP A 189 -1.35 -24.77 -12.00
C ASP A 189 -2.15 -24.25 -10.79
N ILE A 190 -1.46 -23.53 -9.91
CA ILE A 190 -2.02 -22.87 -8.73
C ILE A 190 -2.84 -21.64 -9.14
N ASP A 191 -2.48 -21.01 -10.26
CA ASP A 191 -3.21 -19.91 -10.87
C ASP A 191 -4.18 -20.40 -11.96
N ALA A 192 -4.62 -21.66 -11.88
CA ALA A 192 -5.74 -22.16 -12.67
C ALA A 192 -6.97 -21.24 -12.52
N VAL A 193 -7.58 -20.87 -13.65
CA VAL A 193 -8.70 -19.91 -13.71
C VAL A 193 -10.03 -20.60 -14.06
N ASP A 194 -11.12 -20.06 -13.52
CA ASP A 194 -12.49 -20.43 -13.92
C ASP A 194 -12.97 -19.66 -15.16
N GLU A 195 -14.24 -19.86 -15.56
CA GLU A 195 -14.86 -19.19 -16.72
C GLU A 195 -14.91 -17.66 -16.60
N ASP A 196 -14.87 -17.12 -15.37
CA ASP A 196 -14.82 -15.68 -15.06
C ASP A 196 -13.37 -15.16 -14.94
N GLY A 197 -12.36 -16.01 -15.19
CA GLY A 197 -10.94 -15.67 -15.05
C GLY A 197 -10.46 -15.58 -13.60
N ARG A 198 -11.17 -16.19 -12.63
CA ARG A 198 -10.80 -16.12 -11.20
C ARG A 198 -9.96 -17.32 -10.80
N THR A 199 -8.86 -17.09 -10.08
CA THR A 199 -8.05 -18.14 -9.45
C THR A 199 -8.63 -18.57 -8.10
N ALA A 200 -8.13 -19.68 -7.55
CA ALA A 200 -8.49 -20.14 -6.21
C ALA A 200 -8.25 -19.08 -5.12
N LEU A 201 -7.23 -18.24 -5.27
CA LEU A 201 -6.89 -17.17 -4.33
C LEU A 201 -8.06 -16.18 -4.16
N LEU A 202 -8.66 -15.73 -5.27
CA LEU A 202 -9.80 -14.79 -5.23
C LEU A 202 -11.00 -15.37 -4.46
N PHE A 203 -11.27 -16.67 -4.60
CA PHE A 203 -12.34 -17.35 -3.86
C PHE A 203 -12.06 -17.41 -2.36
N VAL A 204 -10.89 -17.92 -1.94
CA VAL A 204 -10.59 -18.10 -0.51
C VAL A 204 -10.46 -16.76 0.21
N VAL A 205 -10.00 -15.72 -0.48
CA VAL A 205 -9.95 -14.34 0.01
C VAL A 205 -11.36 -13.77 0.19
N GLY A 206 -12.26 -13.93 -0.79
CA GLY A 206 -13.66 -13.51 -0.65
C GLY A 206 -14.40 -14.24 0.49
N LEU A 207 -14.06 -15.50 0.75
CA LEU A 207 -14.55 -16.26 1.91
C LEU A 207 -13.93 -15.78 3.23
N GLY A 208 -12.72 -15.22 3.20
CA GLY A 208 -12.01 -14.72 4.38
C GLY A 208 -11.10 -15.74 5.06
N SER A 209 -10.59 -16.73 4.32
CA SER A 209 -9.74 -17.78 4.88
C SER A 209 -8.26 -17.41 4.78
N GLU A 210 -7.72 -16.87 5.88
CA GLU A 210 -6.29 -16.61 6.04
C GLU A 210 -5.42 -17.87 5.84
N PRO A 211 -5.76 -19.08 6.37
CA PRO A 211 -4.94 -20.27 6.15
C PRO A 211 -4.84 -20.68 4.68
N CYS A 212 -5.96 -20.64 3.94
CA CYS A 212 -5.96 -20.97 2.52
C CYS A 212 -5.23 -19.91 1.68
N ALA A 213 -5.44 -18.62 1.96
CA ALA A 213 -4.75 -17.54 1.25
C ALA A 213 -3.22 -17.61 1.47
N LYS A 214 -2.79 -17.90 2.70
CA LYS A 214 -1.36 -18.08 3.04
C LYS A 214 -0.77 -19.30 2.34
N LEU A 215 -1.49 -20.42 2.32
CA LEU A 215 -1.06 -21.65 1.66
C LEU A 215 -0.90 -21.49 0.15
N LEU A 216 -1.82 -20.78 -0.51
CA LEU A 216 -1.70 -20.46 -1.94
C LEU A 216 -0.53 -19.50 -2.22
N ALA A 217 -0.33 -18.49 -1.36
CA ALA A 217 0.81 -17.59 -1.47
C ALA A 217 2.17 -18.31 -1.27
N GLU A 218 2.26 -19.20 -0.29
CA GLU A 218 3.45 -20.04 -0.05
C GLU A 218 3.73 -21.01 -1.20
N ALA A 219 2.69 -21.45 -1.91
CA ALA A 219 2.82 -22.27 -3.12
C ALA A 219 3.26 -21.48 -4.37
N GLY A 220 3.20 -20.14 -4.32
CA GLY A 220 3.62 -19.26 -5.42
C GLY A 220 2.50 -18.69 -6.29
N ALA A 221 1.25 -18.68 -5.81
CA ALA A 221 0.12 -18.06 -6.52
C ALA A 221 0.36 -16.58 -6.84
N ASN A 222 -0.12 -16.11 -7.99
CA ASN A 222 -0.07 -14.71 -8.40
C ASN A 222 -1.03 -13.86 -7.55
N ILE A 223 -0.48 -13.23 -6.51
CA ILE A 223 -1.20 -12.35 -5.58
C ILE A 223 -1.90 -11.17 -6.29
N ASN A 224 -1.31 -10.70 -7.39
CA ASN A 224 -1.78 -9.55 -8.17
C ASN A 224 -2.57 -9.95 -9.43
N HIS A 225 -3.03 -11.20 -9.51
CA HIS A 225 -3.92 -11.68 -10.56
C HIS A 225 -5.20 -10.83 -10.64
N ARG A 226 -5.63 -10.49 -11.85
CA ARG A 226 -6.87 -9.74 -12.15
C ARG A 226 -7.89 -10.66 -12.78
N ASP A 227 -9.14 -10.64 -12.31
CA ASP A 227 -10.21 -11.37 -12.97
C ASP A 227 -10.66 -10.75 -14.31
N ASN A 228 -11.29 -11.56 -15.16
CA ASN A 228 -11.77 -11.11 -16.47
C ASN A 228 -13.13 -10.36 -16.39
N THR A 229 -13.76 -10.29 -15.21
CA THR A 229 -15.10 -9.71 -15.06
C THR A 229 -15.11 -8.24 -14.68
N GLY A 230 -14.06 -7.75 -14.03
CA GLY A 230 -13.87 -6.34 -13.75
C GLY A 230 -12.45 -5.97 -13.32
N GLY A 231 -11.45 -6.79 -13.63
CA GLY A 231 -10.05 -6.54 -13.28
C GLY A 231 -9.77 -6.66 -11.79
N LEU A 232 -10.62 -7.38 -11.03
CA LEU A 232 -10.55 -7.41 -9.58
C LEU A 232 -9.38 -8.29 -9.10
N THR A 233 -8.56 -7.74 -8.22
CA THR A 233 -7.45 -8.45 -7.55
C THR A 233 -7.87 -9.09 -6.22
N ALA A 234 -6.99 -9.88 -5.60
CA ALA A 234 -7.21 -10.41 -4.27
C ALA A 234 -7.53 -9.31 -3.23
N LEU A 235 -6.81 -8.18 -3.23
CA LEU A 235 -7.11 -7.06 -2.33
C LEU A 235 -8.49 -6.43 -2.57
N HIS A 236 -8.93 -6.33 -3.83
CA HIS A 236 -10.30 -5.89 -4.13
C HIS A 236 -11.36 -6.85 -3.55
N MET A 237 -11.14 -8.16 -3.62
CA MET A 237 -12.02 -9.14 -2.99
C MET A 237 -12.01 -8.99 -1.47
N ALA A 238 -10.84 -8.82 -0.84
CA ALA A 238 -10.74 -8.60 0.61
C ALA A 238 -11.48 -7.33 1.06
N ALA A 239 -11.40 -6.24 0.27
CA ALA A 239 -12.15 -5.01 0.51
C ALA A 239 -13.66 -5.17 0.32
N GLY A 240 -14.09 -5.75 -0.81
CA GLY A 240 -15.51 -5.95 -1.14
C GLY A 240 -16.26 -6.85 -0.16
N TYR A 241 -15.60 -7.93 0.27
CA TYR A 241 -16.14 -8.91 1.23
C TYR A 241 -15.81 -8.59 2.71
N VAL A 242 -15.15 -7.47 2.98
CA VAL A 242 -14.87 -6.94 4.32
C VAL A 242 -14.03 -7.90 5.18
N LYS A 243 -12.83 -8.23 4.69
CA LYS A 243 -11.91 -9.23 5.26
C LYS A 243 -10.58 -8.60 5.71
N PRO A 244 -10.54 -7.84 6.82
CA PRO A 244 -9.35 -7.09 7.24
C PRO A 244 -8.13 -7.96 7.56
N GLY A 245 -8.31 -9.15 8.15
CA GLY A 245 -7.20 -10.06 8.45
C GLY A 245 -6.55 -10.62 7.17
N VAL A 246 -7.36 -11.02 6.18
CA VAL A 246 -6.86 -11.43 4.86
C VAL A 246 -6.27 -10.25 4.08
N ALA A 247 -6.86 -9.06 4.16
CA ALA A 247 -6.29 -7.85 3.54
C ALA A 247 -4.87 -7.59 4.08
N LYS A 248 -4.67 -7.69 5.40
CA LYS A 248 -3.34 -7.56 6.00
C LYS A 248 -2.39 -8.66 5.51
N LEU A 249 -2.80 -9.92 5.54
CA LEU A 249 -2.01 -11.04 5.04
C LEU A 249 -1.57 -10.84 3.58
N LEU A 250 -2.45 -10.31 2.72
CA LEU A 250 -2.15 -10.02 1.33
C LEU A 250 -1.07 -8.94 1.18
N ILE A 251 -1.15 -7.85 1.96
CA ILE A 251 -0.08 -6.83 2.03
C ILE A 251 1.24 -7.46 2.54
N ASP A 252 1.19 -8.27 3.61
CA ASP A 252 2.36 -8.94 4.18
C ASP A 252 3.07 -9.89 3.19
N VAL A 253 2.35 -10.43 2.17
CA VAL A 253 2.93 -11.26 1.08
C VAL A 253 3.23 -10.48 -0.21
N GLY A 254 3.12 -9.15 -0.21
CA GLY A 254 3.50 -8.30 -1.34
C GLY A 254 2.42 -8.10 -2.40
N ALA A 255 1.14 -8.13 -2.01
CA ALA A 255 0.05 -7.62 -2.86
C ALA A 255 0.23 -6.12 -3.14
N ASP A 256 -0.08 -5.69 -4.37
CA ASP A 256 -0.05 -4.29 -4.79
C ASP A 256 -1.31 -3.54 -4.29
N PRO A 257 -1.18 -2.60 -3.34
CA PRO A 257 -2.32 -1.85 -2.80
C PRO A 257 -2.83 -0.75 -3.73
N GLU A 258 -2.06 -0.38 -4.77
CA GLU A 258 -2.42 0.66 -5.75
C GLU A 258 -2.99 0.07 -7.05
N ALA A 259 -3.01 -1.26 -7.21
CA ALA A 259 -3.55 -1.92 -8.40
C ALA A 259 -5.01 -1.48 -8.68
N GLU A 260 -5.28 -0.96 -9.88
CA GLU A 260 -6.60 -0.48 -10.28
C GLU A 260 -7.50 -1.57 -10.89
N ASP A 261 -8.78 -1.62 -10.54
CA ASP A 261 -9.80 -2.38 -11.25
C ASP A 261 -10.14 -1.78 -12.64
N ASP A 262 -10.99 -2.44 -13.44
CA ASP A 262 -11.39 -1.95 -14.78
C ASP A 262 -12.21 -0.64 -14.75
N ARG A 263 -12.51 -0.10 -13.56
CA ARG A 263 -13.17 1.19 -13.36
C ARG A 263 -12.19 2.28 -12.86
N GLY A 264 -10.89 1.96 -12.76
CA GLY A 264 -9.87 2.88 -12.25
C GLY A 264 -9.99 3.11 -10.74
N ARG A 265 -10.45 2.11 -9.97
CA ARG A 265 -10.53 2.17 -8.51
C ARG A 265 -9.46 1.30 -7.90
N THR A 266 -8.81 1.79 -6.85
CA THR A 266 -7.96 0.97 -5.97
C THR A 266 -8.81 0.14 -4.99
N PRO A 267 -8.24 -0.87 -4.31
CA PRO A 267 -8.88 -1.54 -3.18
C PRO A 267 -9.33 -0.57 -2.07
N LEU A 268 -8.56 0.50 -1.85
CA LEU A 268 -8.86 1.55 -0.86
C LEU A 268 -10.06 2.39 -1.29
N ASP A 269 -10.14 2.78 -2.56
CA ASP A 269 -11.29 3.52 -3.10
C ASP A 269 -12.56 2.67 -3.07
N LEU A 270 -12.46 1.38 -3.43
CA LEU A 270 -13.57 0.44 -3.32
C LEU A 270 -14.06 0.33 -1.87
N ALA A 271 -13.16 0.17 -0.90
CA ALA A 271 -13.54 0.11 0.52
C ALA A 271 -14.22 1.41 0.99
N ARG A 272 -13.68 2.57 0.61
CA ARG A 272 -14.25 3.90 0.91
C ARG A 272 -15.60 4.12 0.23
N GLU A 273 -15.81 3.64 -1.00
CA GLU A 273 -17.09 3.69 -1.71
C GLU A 273 -18.16 2.86 -0.99
N ILE A 274 -17.84 1.62 -0.64
CA ILE A 274 -18.75 0.71 0.08
C ILE A 274 -19.06 1.27 1.48
N LEU A 275 -18.09 1.84 2.19
CA LEU A 275 -18.31 2.46 3.49
C LEU A 275 -19.30 3.63 3.40
N LYS A 276 -19.14 4.51 2.40
CA LYS A 276 -20.08 5.63 2.14
C LYS A 276 -21.49 5.14 1.82
N ALA A 277 -21.63 4.02 1.12
CA ALA A 277 -22.92 3.42 0.77
C ALA A 277 -23.57 2.62 1.93
N THR A 278 -22.83 2.27 3.00
CA THR A 278 -23.32 1.38 4.06
C THR A 278 -24.22 2.10 5.07
N PRO A 279 -25.47 1.65 5.31
CA PRO A 279 -26.42 2.34 6.20
C PRO A 279 -25.96 2.43 7.67
N LYS A 280 -26.21 3.58 8.31
CA LYS A 280 -25.76 3.86 9.69
C LYS A 280 -26.67 3.31 10.81
N GLY A 281 -27.90 2.89 10.51
CA GLY A 281 -28.95 2.67 11.53
C GLY A 281 -29.10 1.27 12.16
N ASN A 282 -28.42 0.23 11.66
CA ASN A 282 -28.62 -1.16 12.12
C ASN A 282 -27.32 -1.74 12.73
N PRO A 283 -27.35 -2.44 13.89
CA PRO A 283 -26.19 -3.11 14.49
C PRO A 283 -25.41 -4.05 13.54
N MET A 284 -26.10 -4.78 12.65
CA MET A 284 -25.44 -5.61 11.64
C MET A 284 -24.63 -4.76 10.64
N GLN A 285 -25.15 -3.60 10.27
CA GLN A 285 -24.44 -2.64 9.42
C GLN A 285 -23.36 -1.87 10.19
N PHE A 286 -23.45 -1.77 11.52
CA PHE A 286 -22.35 -1.26 12.36
C PHE A 286 -21.15 -2.22 12.33
N ALA A 287 -21.36 -3.52 12.50
CA ALA A 287 -20.30 -4.51 12.37
C ALA A 287 -19.65 -4.49 10.97
N ARG A 288 -20.46 -4.35 9.90
CA ARG A 288 -19.93 -4.18 8.53
C ARG A 288 -19.10 -2.91 8.37
N ARG A 289 -19.54 -1.78 8.93
CA ARG A 289 -18.79 -0.50 8.89
C ARG A 289 -17.46 -0.60 9.63
N LEU A 290 -17.46 -1.15 10.84
CA LEU A 290 -16.23 -1.38 11.60
C LEU A 290 -15.25 -2.31 10.85
N GLY A 291 -15.76 -3.33 10.17
CA GLY A 291 -14.94 -4.18 9.30
C GLY A 291 -14.34 -3.42 8.11
N LEU A 292 -15.10 -2.53 7.46
CA LEU A 292 -14.63 -1.69 6.35
C LEU A 292 -13.62 -0.63 6.83
N GLU A 293 -13.87 0.01 7.97
CA GLU A 293 -12.95 0.93 8.64
C GLU A 293 -11.63 0.23 8.97
N ASN A 294 -11.66 -1.03 9.43
CA ASN A 294 -10.46 -1.83 9.64
C ASN A 294 -9.71 -2.20 8.35
N VAL A 295 -10.41 -2.49 7.24
CA VAL A 295 -9.76 -2.69 5.93
C VAL A 295 -9.12 -1.39 5.44
N ILE A 296 -9.85 -0.29 5.52
CA ILE A 296 -9.37 1.05 5.13
C ILE A 296 -8.11 1.39 5.89
N ARG A 297 -8.09 1.22 7.22
CA ARG A 297 -6.88 1.44 8.04
C ARG A 297 -5.70 0.58 7.59
N VAL A 298 -5.91 -0.71 7.32
CA VAL A 298 -4.83 -1.62 6.85
C VAL A 298 -4.28 -1.20 5.49
N LEU A 299 -5.13 -0.71 4.58
CA LEU A 299 -4.69 -0.19 3.29
C LEU A 299 -4.04 1.19 3.41
N GLU A 300 -4.55 2.05 4.30
CA GLU A 300 -3.95 3.36 4.59
C GLU A 300 -2.56 3.21 5.21
N GLU A 301 -2.37 2.27 6.14
CA GLU A 301 -1.06 1.89 6.71
C GLU A 301 -0.08 1.26 5.69
N ALA A 302 -0.57 0.86 4.51
CA ALA A 302 0.24 0.29 3.43
C ALA A 302 0.53 1.28 2.28
N ILE A 303 -0.22 2.37 2.19
CA ILE A 303 -0.15 3.38 1.11
C ILE A 303 0.42 4.71 1.61
N PHE A 304 0.13 5.08 2.86
CA PHE A 304 0.57 6.34 3.45
C PHE A 304 1.55 6.07 4.59
N GLU A 305 2.59 6.89 4.65
CA GLU A 305 3.57 6.88 5.73
C GLU A 305 3.58 8.24 6.45
N TYR A 306 4.09 8.27 7.68
CA TYR A 306 4.35 9.52 8.37
C TYR A 306 5.76 9.98 8.00
N ALA A 307 5.86 11.18 7.41
CA ALA A 307 7.11 11.82 7.04
C ALA A 307 7.35 13.08 7.89
N GLU A 308 8.61 13.38 8.17
CA GLU A 308 8.98 14.59 8.91
C GLU A 308 8.95 15.83 8.00
N VAL A 309 8.10 16.80 8.38
CA VAL A 309 8.01 18.13 7.78
C VAL A 309 9.18 18.98 8.26
N GLN A 310 9.91 19.59 7.33
CA GLN A 310 10.88 20.63 7.66
C GLN A 310 10.20 21.97 7.91
N GLU A 311 9.27 22.37 7.03
CA GLU A 311 8.68 23.71 7.03
C GLU A 311 7.36 23.72 6.25
N ILE A 312 6.44 24.61 6.61
CA ILE A 312 5.28 24.98 5.78
C ILE A 312 5.60 26.31 5.09
N LEU A 313 5.62 26.32 3.76
CA LEU A 313 6.04 27.47 2.96
C LEU A 313 4.87 28.39 2.55
N GLU A 314 3.74 27.79 2.15
CA GLU A 314 2.59 28.53 1.62
C GLU A 314 1.27 27.93 2.08
N LYS A 315 0.19 28.72 1.98
CA LYS A 315 -1.18 28.32 2.25
C LYS A 315 -2.09 28.69 1.08
N ARG A 316 -2.95 27.75 0.66
CA ARG A 316 -3.99 27.98 -0.34
C ARG A 316 -5.35 27.46 0.11
N GLY A 317 -6.39 27.87 -0.63
CA GLY A 317 -7.75 27.42 -0.40
C GLY A 317 -8.44 28.10 0.79
N LYS A 318 -9.65 27.62 1.13
CA LYS A 318 -10.52 28.17 2.18
C LYS A 318 -11.43 27.07 2.78
N GLY A 319 -11.71 27.16 4.08
CA GLY A 319 -12.56 26.20 4.79
C GLY A 319 -11.97 24.80 4.82
N GLU A 320 -12.80 23.77 4.59
CA GLU A 320 -12.37 22.36 4.54
C GLU A 320 -11.41 22.02 3.38
N LYS A 321 -11.16 22.97 2.47
CA LYS A 321 -10.22 22.84 1.33
C LYS A 321 -8.98 23.70 1.53
N VAL A 322 -8.50 23.85 2.76
CA VAL A 322 -7.19 24.45 3.04
C VAL A 322 -6.10 23.41 2.80
N GLU A 323 -5.12 23.82 2.01
CA GLU A 323 -3.93 23.05 1.67
C GLU A 323 -2.70 23.92 1.94
N TYR A 324 -1.64 23.28 2.39
CA TYR A 324 -0.37 23.90 2.75
C TYR A 324 0.75 23.32 1.88
N LEU A 325 1.65 24.16 1.41
CA LEU A 325 2.84 23.71 0.70
C LEU A 325 3.88 23.27 1.74
N VAL A 326 4.06 21.96 1.84
CA VAL A 326 4.96 21.32 2.79
C VAL A 326 6.32 21.11 2.13
N LYS A 327 7.37 21.41 2.87
CA LYS A 327 8.76 21.08 2.54
C LYS A 327 9.21 19.92 3.44
N TRP A 328 9.67 18.83 2.83
CA TRP A 328 10.03 17.61 3.53
C TRP A 328 11.48 17.64 4.04
N LYS A 329 11.74 16.93 5.15
CA LYS A 329 13.07 16.91 5.80
C LYS A 329 14.06 15.95 5.13
N ASP A 330 13.57 14.95 4.42
CA ASP A 330 14.34 14.01 3.58
C ASP A 330 14.89 14.67 2.30
N GLY A 331 14.30 15.79 1.88
CA GLY A 331 14.65 16.52 0.67
C GLY A 331 13.85 16.14 -0.58
N GLU A 332 12.72 15.44 -0.43
CA GLU A 332 11.74 15.23 -1.50
C GLU A 332 11.08 16.54 -1.96
N ASP A 333 10.47 16.53 -3.15
CA ASP A 333 9.83 17.70 -3.76
C ASP A 333 8.67 18.25 -2.90
N ASN A 334 8.60 19.58 -2.78
CA ASN A 334 7.57 20.26 -1.97
C ASN A 334 6.14 19.95 -2.48
N GLU A 335 5.27 19.43 -1.62
CA GLU A 335 3.91 19.03 -1.98
C GLU A 335 2.81 19.87 -1.29
N TRP A 336 1.68 20.05 -1.97
CA TRP A 336 0.47 20.65 -1.39
C TRP A 336 -0.37 19.62 -0.61
N VAL A 337 -0.10 19.53 0.69
CA VAL A 337 -0.79 18.61 1.61
C VAL A 337 -2.03 19.28 2.21
N LYS A 338 -3.10 18.49 2.46
CA LYS A 338 -4.35 18.99 3.06
C LYS A 338 -4.17 19.21 4.55
N MET A 339 -4.81 20.26 5.08
CA MET A 339 -4.75 20.63 6.51
C MET A 339 -4.98 19.45 7.48
N GLY A 340 -5.91 18.54 7.19
CA GLY A 340 -6.21 17.39 8.05
C GLY A 340 -5.24 16.21 7.96
N LEU A 341 -4.15 16.32 7.20
CA LEU A 341 -3.08 15.32 7.08
C LEU A 341 -1.74 15.81 7.65
N ILE A 342 -1.67 17.06 8.09
CA ILE A 342 -0.49 17.70 8.68
C ILE A 342 -0.72 17.78 10.19
N GLY A 343 0.34 17.67 10.99
CA GLY A 343 0.30 17.95 12.43
C GLY A 343 -0.45 19.26 12.74
N GLU A 344 -1.42 19.19 13.66
CA GLU A 344 -2.21 20.37 14.07
C GLU A 344 -1.32 21.45 14.69
N ASP A 345 -0.18 21.08 15.26
CA ASP A 345 0.88 21.97 15.75
C ASP A 345 1.57 22.73 14.62
N LEU A 346 2.09 22.03 13.60
CA LEU A 346 2.76 22.65 12.44
C LEU A 346 1.87 23.69 11.74
N VAL A 347 0.62 23.33 11.46
CA VAL A 347 -0.37 24.22 10.82
C VAL A 347 -0.62 25.47 11.67
N ARG A 348 -0.72 25.28 12.98
CA ARG A 348 -1.07 26.31 13.96
C ARG A 348 0.11 27.26 14.21
N ASP A 349 1.33 26.76 14.16
CA ASP A 349 2.55 27.55 14.32
C ASP A 349 2.78 28.40 13.05
N PHE A 350 2.54 27.84 11.85
CA PHE A 350 2.48 28.61 10.59
C PHE A 350 1.36 29.67 10.59
N GLU A 351 0.14 29.35 11.06
CA GLU A 351 -0.95 30.34 11.18
C GLU A 351 -0.66 31.44 12.21
N ALA A 352 0.15 31.16 13.23
CA ALA A 352 0.64 32.15 14.18
C ALA A 352 1.78 33.04 13.63
N GLY A 353 2.34 32.70 12.45
CA GLY A 353 3.48 33.39 11.85
C GLY A 353 4.79 33.13 12.58
N LEU A 354 4.94 31.95 13.19
CA LEU A 354 6.19 31.52 13.79
C LEU A 354 7.14 31.04 12.69
N GLU A 355 8.22 31.79 12.44
CA GLU A 355 9.30 31.37 11.55
C GLU A 355 10.25 30.40 12.30
N TYR A 356 10.51 29.24 11.69
CA TYR A 356 11.45 28.25 12.22
C TYR A 356 12.89 28.66 11.87
N ALA A 357 13.50 29.51 12.70
CA ALA A 357 14.91 29.87 12.56
C ALA A 357 15.84 28.78 13.12
N VAL A 358 16.96 28.50 12.46
CA VAL A 358 17.98 27.58 12.97
C VAL A 358 18.92 28.33 13.93
N ALA A 359 19.03 27.83 15.16
CA ALA A 359 19.99 28.34 16.12
C ALA A 359 21.42 27.92 15.73
N GLU A 360 22.33 28.88 15.58
CA GLU A 360 23.75 28.60 15.34
C GLU A 360 24.47 28.25 16.64
N CYS A 361 24.24 29.04 17.70
CA CYS A 361 24.79 28.77 19.03
C CYS A 361 24.13 29.62 20.13
N VAL A 362 24.28 29.17 21.38
CA VAL A 362 23.99 29.98 22.57
C VAL A 362 25.22 30.84 22.91
N VAL A 363 25.01 32.14 23.09
CA VAL A 363 26.06 33.14 23.31
C VAL A 363 26.09 33.67 24.76
N GLY A 364 25.00 33.50 25.51
CA GLY A 364 24.87 33.99 26.87
C GLY A 364 23.70 33.35 27.62
N ARG A 365 23.68 33.51 28.95
CA ARG A 365 22.58 33.12 29.83
C ARG A 365 22.26 34.26 30.80
N ARG A 366 20.98 34.45 31.10
CA ARG A 366 20.47 35.27 32.21
C ARG A 366 19.36 34.51 32.93
N THR A 367 18.90 35.05 34.05
CA THR A 367 17.66 34.61 34.70
C THR A 367 16.59 35.65 34.41
N GLY A 368 15.43 35.22 33.91
CA GLY A 368 14.29 36.07 33.62
C GLY A 368 13.60 36.58 34.89
N ASP A 369 12.68 37.54 34.73
CA ASP A 369 11.91 38.14 35.84
C ASP A 369 10.97 37.12 36.53
N ASP A 370 10.72 35.98 35.89
CA ASP A 370 9.96 34.83 36.41
C ASP A 370 10.81 33.81 37.18
N GLY A 371 12.14 33.98 37.18
CA GLY A 371 13.10 33.08 37.82
C GLY A 371 13.59 31.91 36.95
N MET A 372 13.14 31.81 35.70
CA MET A 372 13.62 30.78 34.75
C MET A 372 14.90 31.24 34.04
N ASN A 373 15.65 30.31 33.46
CA ASN A 373 16.79 30.68 32.62
C ASN A 373 16.30 31.15 31.25
N GLU A 374 16.94 32.21 30.75
CA GLU A 374 16.83 32.65 29.37
C GLU A 374 18.23 32.65 28.75
N TYR A 375 18.33 32.19 27.51
CA TYR A 375 19.57 32.08 26.77
C TYR A 375 19.56 33.04 25.58
N LEU A 376 20.70 33.67 25.33
CA LEU A 376 20.90 34.55 24.17
C LEU A 376 21.30 33.68 22.99
N VAL A 377 20.36 33.46 22.07
CA VAL A 377 20.53 32.60 20.89
C VAL A 377 20.98 33.43 19.71
N LYS A 378 22.08 33.04 19.06
CA LYS A 378 22.45 33.52 17.73
C LYS A 378 21.82 32.60 16.70
N TRP A 379 21.09 33.18 15.77
CA TRP A 379 20.43 32.46 14.68
C TRP A 379 21.29 32.51 13.41
N THR A 380 21.10 31.55 12.51
CA THR A 380 21.79 31.53 11.21
C THR A 380 21.40 32.70 10.31
N ASP A 381 20.14 33.12 10.38
CA ASP A 381 19.52 34.04 9.41
C ASP A 381 19.09 35.39 10.02
N ILE A 382 19.39 35.62 11.32
CA ILE A 382 19.11 36.88 12.03
C ILE A 382 20.43 37.46 12.55
N GLU A 383 20.77 38.69 12.12
CA GLU A 383 22.03 39.36 12.51
C GLU A 383 22.12 39.66 14.01
N GLU A 384 20.98 39.92 14.68
CA GLU A 384 20.91 40.19 16.11
C GLU A 384 20.44 38.95 16.89
N ALA A 385 21.19 38.58 17.92
CA ALA A 385 20.85 37.48 18.81
C ALA A 385 19.67 37.85 19.74
N THR A 386 18.70 36.95 19.92
CA THR A 386 17.51 37.17 20.77
C THR A 386 17.57 36.38 22.07
N TRP A 387 16.88 36.88 23.10
CA TRP A 387 16.77 36.18 24.39
C TRP A 387 15.57 35.27 24.38
N GLU A 388 15.81 33.96 24.41
CA GLU A 388 14.80 32.92 24.41
C GLU A 388 14.77 32.20 25.78
N PRO A 389 13.59 31.77 26.28
CA PRO A 389 13.50 30.91 27.45
C PRO A 389 14.18 29.55 27.20
N GLU A 390 14.69 28.91 28.26
CA GLU A 390 15.36 27.59 28.21
C GLU A 390 14.54 26.52 27.46
N GLU A 391 13.21 26.58 27.51
CA GLU A 391 12.30 25.64 26.83
C GLU A 391 12.30 25.76 25.29
N ASN A 392 12.76 26.88 24.72
CA ASN A 392 12.82 27.13 23.27
C ASN A 392 14.13 26.70 22.61
N VAL A 393 15.17 26.48 23.42
CA VAL A 393 16.54 26.37 22.92
C VAL A 393 16.96 24.90 22.92
N ASP A 394 17.62 24.47 21.86
CA ASP A 394 18.12 23.10 21.75
C ASP A 394 19.01 22.75 22.96
N SER A 395 18.69 21.65 23.63
CA SER A 395 19.40 21.18 24.82
C SER A 395 20.87 20.89 24.53
N ASP A 396 21.22 20.45 23.32
CA ASP A 396 22.61 20.18 22.95
C ASP A 396 23.41 21.48 22.85
N LEU A 397 22.80 22.58 22.36
CA LEU A 397 23.42 23.91 22.32
C LEU A 397 23.57 24.54 23.71
N ILE A 398 22.58 24.33 24.60
CA ILE A 398 22.70 24.73 26.02
C ILE A 398 23.84 23.96 26.68
N GLU A 399 23.88 22.63 26.53
CA GLU A 399 24.95 21.80 27.10
C GLU A 399 26.33 22.19 26.57
N GLU A 400 26.48 22.50 25.28
CA GLU A 400 27.75 22.96 24.71
C GLU A 400 28.19 24.30 25.32
N PHE A 401 27.27 25.26 25.45
CA PHE A 401 27.55 26.55 26.08
C PHE A 401 27.95 26.41 27.55
N GLU A 402 27.22 25.61 28.36
CA GLU A 402 27.57 25.40 29.77
C GLU A 402 28.94 24.70 29.92
N LYS A 403 29.22 23.68 29.09
CA LYS A 403 30.54 23.03 29.04
C LYS A 403 31.64 24.01 28.65
N ALA A 404 31.37 24.98 27.77
CA ALA A 404 32.32 26.03 27.41
C ALA A 404 32.58 27.00 28.58
N GLN A 405 31.54 27.48 29.26
CA GLN A 405 31.68 28.37 30.43
C GLN A 405 32.49 27.69 31.55
N MET A 406 32.15 26.45 31.90
CA MET A 406 32.88 25.67 32.93
C MET A 406 34.36 25.51 32.62
N ARG A 407 34.75 25.39 31.33
CA ARG A 407 36.16 25.37 30.90
C ARG A 407 36.84 26.73 31.10
N VAL A 408 36.16 27.83 30.81
CA VAL A 408 36.68 29.20 31.00
C VAL A 408 36.88 29.51 32.49
N GLU A 409 35.88 29.23 33.33
CA GLU A 409 35.98 29.43 34.78
C GLU A 409 37.08 28.57 35.40
N SER A 410 37.16 27.28 35.04
CA SER A 410 38.23 26.39 35.50
C SER A 410 39.62 26.92 35.15
N LYS A 411 39.78 27.49 33.94
CA LYS A 411 41.05 28.09 33.51
C LYS A 411 41.37 29.38 34.27
N ALA A 412 40.39 30.25 34.48
CA ALA A 412 40.55 31.48 35.25
C ALA A 412 40.93 31.20 36.72
N VAL A 413 40.37 30.17 37.34
CA VAL A 413 40.74 29.73 38.70
C VAL A 413 42.19 29.22 38.75
N MET A 414 42.64 28.46 37.74
CA MET A 414 44.04 28.02 37.67
C MET A 414 45.02 29.20 37.48
N GLU A 415 44.69 30.17 36.62
CA GLU A 415 45.51 31.37 36.41
C GLU A 415 45.54 32.29 37.65
N ALA A 416 44.44 32.38 38.40
CA ALA A 416 44.39 33.07 39.70
C ALA A 416 45.24 32.37 40.77
N GLN A 417 45.24 31.03 40.80
CA GLN A 417 46.09 30.25 41.73
C GLN A 417 47.58 30.35 41.39
N LEU A 418 47.93 30.46 40.11
CA LEU A 418 49.31 30.66 39.65
C LEU A 418 49.84 32.08 39.88
N SER A 419 48.96 33.09 39.96
CA SER A 419 49.34 34.49 40.23
C SER A 419 49.27 34.88 41.71
N GLY A 420 48.54 34.13 42.55
CA GLY A 420 48.45 34.36 44.01
C GLY A 420 49.59 33.75 44.85
N GLY A 421 50.58 33.09 44.23
CA GLY A 421 51.64 32.38 44.93
C GLY A 421 52.96 33.16 45.05
N GLY A 422 53.08 34.04 46.05
CA GLY A 422 54.37 34.66 46.39
C GLY A 422 54.40 35.36 47.75
N PRO A 423 55.39 35.01 48.58
CA PRO A 423 56.24 36.00 49.26
C PRO A 423 57.66 36.03 48.69
#